data_AF-A0A512MD70-F1
#
_entry.id   AF-A0A512MD70-F1
#
_cell.length_a   1.000
_cell.length_b   1.000
_cell.length_c   1.000
_cell.angle_alpha   90.00
_cell.angle_beta   90.00
_cell.angle_gamma   90.00
#
_symmetry.space_group_name_H-M   'P 1'
#
loop_
_entity.id
_entity.type
_entity.pdbx_description
1 polymer ?
#
loop_
_entity_poly.entity_id
_entity_poly.type
_entity_poly.pdbx_seq_one_letter_code
_entity_poly.pdbx_strand_id
1 'polypeptide(L)' 'MPEFSWQEGYGAFTVGARDLERARSYVLNQEERHRSQTYQDEYVEMLKMGLVEYDERYLW' A
#
# COMPACT_ATOMS: atom_id res chain seq x y z
N MET A 1 -11.29 -14.36 -16.04
CA MET A 1 -10.45 -13.52 -15.16
C MET A 1 -11.19 -12.20 -14.99
N PRO A 2 -11.25 -11.60 -13.79
CA PRO A 2 -11.90 -10.30 -13.64
C PRO A 2 -11.15 -9.24 -14.45
N GLU A 3 -11.86 -8.39 -15.17
CA GLU A 3 -11.28 -7.19 -15.79
C GLU A 3 -10.82 -6.20 -14.71
N PHE A 4 -9.71 -5.50 -14.98
CA PHE A 4 -9.19 -4.49 -14.07
C PHE A 4 -10.24 -3.39 -13.82
N SER A 5 -10.51 -3.10 -12.56
CA SER A 5 -11.32 -1.95 -12.14
C SER A 5 -10.60 -1.20 -11.02
N TRP A 6 -10.78 0.12 -10.98
CA TRP A 6 -10.29 0.93 -9.88
C TRP A 6 -11.08 0.61 -8.61
N GLN A 7 -10.38 0.57 -7.49
CA GLN A 7 -10.96 0.37 -6.17
C GLN A 7 -11.84 1.58 -5.82
N GLU A 8 -12.95 1.38 -5.09
CA GLU A 8 -13.85 2.48 -4.68
C GLU A 8 -13.22 3.45 -3.65
N GLY A 9 -11.98 3.19 -3.20
CA GLY A 9 -11.28 4.03 -2.22
C GLY A 9 -9.81 4.26 -2.58
N TYR A 10 -9.19 5.24 -1.92
CA TYR A 10 -7.77 5.52 -2.02
C TYR A 10 -7.18 5.86 -0.66
N GLY A 11 -5.92 5.45 -0.45
CA GLY A 11 -5.07 5.92 0.64
C GLY A 11 -4.06 6.93 0.11
N ALA A 12 -3.80 8.00 0.85
CA ALA A 12 -2.78 8.98 0.51
C ALA A 12 -1.72 9.02 1.62
N PHE A 13 -0.45 8.88 1.23
CA PHE A 13 0.69 8.92 2.14
C PHE A 13 1.65 10.01 1.69
N THR A 14 2.17 10.78 2.64
CA THR A 14 3.23 11.76 2.37
C THR A 14 4.58 11.10 2.68
N VAL A 15 5.52 11.21 1.74
CA VAL A 15 6.89 10.71 1.90
C VAL A 15 7.89 11.86 1.87
N GLY A 16 9.01 11.72 2.57
CA GLY A 16 10.08 12.72 2.51
C GLY A 16 10.76 12.72 1.14
N ALA A 17 11.36 13.85 0.75
CA ALA A 17 12.06 13.96 -0.55
C ALA A 17 13.16 12.90 -0.75
N ARG A 18 13.80 12.47 0.34
CA ARG A 18 14.83 11.41 0.33
C ARG A 18 14.27 10.03 0.01
N ASP A 19 12.97 9.84 0.17
CA ASP A 19 12.28 8.56 -0.03
C ASP A 19 11.65 8.46 -1.42
N LEU A 20 11.81 9.49 -2.28
CA LEU A 20 11.18 9.55 -3.60
C LEU A 20 11.55 8.35 -4.47
N GLU A 21 12.84 7.98 -4.53
CA GLU A 21 13.26 6.81 -5.31
C GLU A 21 12.73 5.51 -4.71
N ARG A 22 12.63 5.40 -3.38
CA ARG A 22 12.01 4.23 -2.73
C ARG A 22 10.53 4.13 -3.09
N ALA A 23 9.80 5.24 -3.07
CA ALA A 23 8.39 5.30 -3.46
C ALA A 23 8.21 4.95 -4.95
N ARG A 24 9.10 5.44 -5.82
CA ARG A 24 9.09 5.11 -7.25
C ARG A 24 9.33 3.62 -7.48
N SER A 25 10.35 3.04 -6.85
CA SER A 25 10.62 1.59 -6.93
C SER A 25 9.46 0.76 -6.36
N TYR A 26 8.80 1.22 -5.30
CA TYR A 26 7.60 0.58 -4.76
C TYR A 26 6.48 0.50 -5.81
N VAL A 27 6.15 1.61 -6.47
CA VAL A 27 5.09 1.65 -7.49
C VAL A 27 5.44 0.78 -8.71
N LEU A 28 6.69 0.81 -9.17
CA LEU A 28 7.12 0.05 -10.35
C LEU A 28 7.07 -1.48 -10.13
N ASN A 29 7.28 -1.96 -8.91
CA ASN A 29 7.32 -3.38 -8.58
C ASN A 29 6.02 -3.91 -7.95
N GLN A 30 4.95 -3.09 -7.92
CA GLN A 30 3.64 -3.46 -7.34
C GLN A 30 3.08 -4.76 -7.92
N GLU A 31 3.10 -4.92 -9.25
CA GLU A 31 2.54 -6.10 -9.91
C GLU A 31 3.24 -7.40 -9.46
N GLU A 32 4.56 -7.35 -9.27
CA GLU A 32 5.33 -8.50 -8.81
C GLU A 32 5.06 -8.80 -7.34
N ARG A 33 5.01 -7.77 -6.48
CA ARG A 33 4.70 -7.95 -5.04
C ARG A 33 3.31 -8.50 -4.81
N HIS A 34 2.30 -8.04 -5.57
CA HIS A 34 0.93 -8.55 -5.46
C HIS A 34 0.74 -10.01 -5.90
N ARG A 35 1.78 -10.65 -6.47
CA ARG A 35 1.76 -12.11 -6.69
C ARG A 35 1.95 -12.92 -5.41
N SER A 36 2.59 -12.34 -4.39
CA SER A 36 2.95 -13.03 -3.14
C SER A 36 2.49 -12.33 -1.87
N GLN A 37 2.12 -11.05 -1.95
CA GLN A 37 1.67 -10.22 -0.83
C GLN A 37 0.26 -9.70 -1.10
N THR A 38 -0.63 -9.79 -0.11
CA THR A 38 -2.01 -9.30 -0.29
C THR A 38 -2.07 -7.79 -0.06
N TYR A 39 -3.12 -7.15 -0.60
CA TYR A 39 -3.42 -5.75 -0.31
C TYR A 39 -3.55 -5.49 1.21
N GLN A 40 -4.13 -6.42 1.97
CA GLN A 40 -4.31 -6.27 3.42
C GLN A 40 -2.97 -6.21 4.15
N ASP A 41 -2.04 -7.10 3.77
CA ASP A 41 -0.67 -7.11 4.32
C ASP A 41 0.04 -5.78 4.01
N GLU A 42 -0.05 -5.33 2.76
CA GLU A 42 0.57 -4.07 2.32
C GLU A 42 -0.02 -2.86 3.04
N TYR A 43 -1.35 -2.80 3.20
CA TYR A 43 -2.01 -1.71 3.90
C TYR A 43 -1.57 -1.62 5.37
N VAL A 44 -1.49 -2.76 6.07
CA VAL A 44 -0.99 -2.83 7.44
C VAL A 44 0.49 -2.41 7.53
N GLU A 45 1.34 -2.83 6.58
CA GLU A 45 2.72 -2.38 6.51
C GLU A 45 2.83 -0.86 6.33
N MET A 46 1.99 -0.26 5.49
CA MET A 46 1.96 1.19 5.30
C MET A 46 1.55 1.95 6.56
N LEU A 47 0.55 1.46 7.29
CA LEU A 47 0.14 2.04 8.57
C LEU A 47 1.28 2.00 9.60
N LYS A 48 1.99 0.86 9.70
CA LYS A 48 3.16 0.71 10.58
C LYS A 48 4.30 1.64 10.19
N MET A 49 4.63 1.75 8.89
CA MET A 49 5.66 2.67 8.39
C MET A 49 5.30 4.13 8.68
N GLY A 50 4.02 4.48 8.60
CA GLY A 50 3.52 5.81 8.92
C GLY A 50 3.35 6.10 10.41
N LEU A 51 3.67 5.14 11.29
CA LEU A 51 3.41 5.20 12.74
C LEU A 51 1.95 5.55 13.06
N VAL A 52 1.03 5.08 12.22
CA VAL A 52 -0.41 5.27 12.40
C VAL A 52 -0.89 4.21 13.38
N GLU A 53 -1.47 4.62 14.50
CA GLU A 53 -2.18 3.70 15.37
C GLU A 53 -3.47 3.25 14.69
N TYR A 54 -3.70 1.94 14.69
CA TYR A 54 -4.89 1.34 14.11
C TYR A 54 -5.33 0.15 14.95
N ASP A 55 -6.61 -0.19 14.82
CA ASP A 55 -7.18 -1.39 15.40
C ASP A 55 -7.70 -2.25 14.25
N GLU A 56 -7.19 -3.47 14.17
CA GLU A 56 -7.47 -4.43 13.09
C GLU A 56 -8.97 -4.72 12.92
N ARG A 57 -9.77 -4.51 13.98
CA ARG A 57 -11.24 -4.67 13.95
C ARG A 57 -11.95 -3.68 13.02
N TYR A 58 -11.28 -2.59 12.63
CA TYR A 58 -11.85 -1.53 11.80
C TYR A 58 -11.19 -1.39 10.42
N LEU A 59 -10.29 -2.30 10.04
CA LEU A 59 -9.60 -2.24 8.75
C LEU A 59 -10.37 -2.91 7.60
N TRP A 60 -11.34 -3.78 7.91
CA TRP A 60 -12.03 -4.66 6.96
C TRP A 60 -13.55 -4.65 7.16
#